data_AF-D3G176-F1
#
_entry.id   AF-D3G176-F1
#
_cell.length_a   1.000
_cell.length_b   1.000
_cell.length_c   1.000
_cell.angle_alpha   90.00
_cell.angle_beta   90.00
_cell.angle_gamma   90.00
#
_symmetry.space_group_name_H-M   'P 1'
#
loop_
_entity.id
_entity.type
_entity.pdbx_description
1 polymer ?
#
loop_
_entity_poly.entity_id
_entity_poly.type
_entity_poly.pdbx_seq_one_letter_code
_entity_poly.pdbx_strand_id
1 'polypeptide(L)'
;MVVGFILVYFLEISFVDLAPYGDFISGSTIPFFTIITILYIIRTINLQKKQIILQQTEVTLLREEIESAKTALQEQSKTTRMQRFESTFFTLIEELKKTINNLEIANKARIYKGKKCLEIMQERLHDKMEATVESKLSDKESFEKELNNKFKNSTILFYGDIAEKCYLELDKTDEYSYFLNNVQQTLMIIAKYKGLMEPWEEKFYTEYLIQQVGNAGMYLFTYNTILRFDSDCLPIIRELNILEFSNRYSTPSPSDYDLFKTVVEEDLDVTTKFNFS
;
A
#
# COMPACT_ATOMS: atom_id res chain seq x y z
N MET A 1 -11.73 -84.77 -3.13
CA MET A 1 -12.36 -85.95 -2.51
C MET A 1 -13.36 -86.64 -3.42
N VAL A 2 -14.37 -85.93 -3.96
CA VAL A 2 -15.44 -86.56 -4.78
C VAL A 2 -14.92 -87.18 -6.09
N VAL A 3 -14.01 -86.51 -6.80
CA VAL A 3 -13.48 -87.00 -8.09
C VAL A 3 -12.59 -88.24 -7.94
N GLY A 4 -11.80 -88.32 -6.86
CA GLY A 4 -10.94 -89.49 -6.59
C GLY A 4 -11.75 -90.74 -6.21
N PHE A 5 -12.89 -90.57 -5.54
CA PHE A 5 -13.77 -91.67 -5.16
C PHE A 5 -14.50 -92.28 -6.38
N ILE A 6 -14.87 -91.45 -7.35
CA ILE A 6 -15.56 -91.88 -8.58
C ILE A 6 -14.61 -92.68 -9.49
N LEU A 7 -13.34 -92.27 -9.59
CA LEU A 7 -12.34 -92.95 -10.43
C LEU A 7 -12.01 -94.37 -9.93
N VAL A 8 -11.91 -94.56 -8.62
CA VAL A 8 -11.59 -95.88 -8.04
C VAL A 8 -12.77 -96.85 -8.16
N TYR A 9 -13.99 -96.34 -8.05
CA TYR A 9 -15.21 -97.17 -8.13
C TYR A 9 -15.49 -97.68 -9.55
N PHE A 10 -15.12 -96.92 -10.60
CA PHE A 10 -15.45 -97.28 -11.99
C PHE A 10 -14.34 -98.06 -12.73
N LEU A 11 -13.10 -98.11 -12.21
CA LEU A 11 -11.95 -98.72 -12.89
C LEU A 11 -11.40 -100.01 -12.25
N GLU A 12 -11.97 -100.50 -11.14
CA GLU A 12 -11.54 -101.73 -10.42
C GLU A 12 -10.02 -101.80 -10.11
N ILE A 13 -9.34 -100.66 -9.98
CA ILE A 13 -7.91 -100.61 -9.64
C ILE A 13 -7.74 -100.67 -8.11
N SER A 14 -6.82 -101.51 -7.63
CA SER A 14 -6.54 -101.64 -6.19
C SER A 14 -6.07 -100.30 -5.61
N PHE A 15 -6.60 -99.90 -4.45
CA PHE A 15 -6.18 -98.67 -3.74
C PHE A 15 -4.66 -98.64 -3.44
N VAL A 16 -4.04 -99.81 -3.37
CA VAL A 16 -2.61 -100.00 -3.06
C VAL A 16 -1.74 -99.63 -4.26
N ASP A 17 -2.17 -99.96 -5.48
CA ASP A 17 -1.43 -99.63 -6.71
C ASP A 17 -1.63 -98.18 -7.15
N LEU A 18 -2.74 -97.54 -6.73
CA LEU A 18 -3.04 -96.13 -7.00
C LEU A 18 -2.42 -95.17 -5.98
N ALA A 19 -2.08 -95.65 -4.78
CA ALA A 19 -1.49 -94.83 -3.72
C ALA A 19 -0.19 -94.10 -4.14
N PRO A 20 0.77 -94.72 -4.86
CA PRO A 20 1.98 -94.04 -5.32
C PRO A 20 1.71 -92.94 -6.37
N TYR A 21 0.73 -93.15 -7.24
CA TYR A 21 0.33 -92.14 -8.24
C TYR A 21 -0.47 -90.99 -7.60
N GLY A 22 -1.31 -91.31 -6.62
CA GLY A 22 -2.00 -90.33 -5.78
C GLY A 22 -1.03 -89.48 -4.97
N ASP A 23 -0.01 -90.09 -4.37
CA ASP A 23 1.06 -89.41 -3.64
C ASP A 23 1.97 -88.60 -4.58
N PHE A 24 2.22 -89.06 -5.81
CA PHE A 24 2.95 -88.29 -6.82
C PHE A 24 2.15 -87.07 -7.31
N ILE A 25 0.85 -87.23 -7.60
CA ILE A 25 -0.02 -86.11 -8.01
C ILE A 25 -0.20 -85.14 -6.85
N SER A 26 -0.47 -85.63 -5.64
CA SER A 26 -0.57 -84.82 -4.41
C SER A 26 0.73 -84.07 -4.13
N GLY A 27 1.87 -84.76 -4.20
CA GLY A 27 3.20 -84.23 -3.94
C GLY A 27 3.72 -83.26 -5.00
N SER A 28 3.32 -83.42 -6.26
CA SER A 28 3.70 -82.51 -7.38
C SER A 28 2.75 -81.32 -7.57
N THR A 29 1.51 -81.42 -7.07
CA THR A 29 0.51 -80.35 -7.11
C THR A 29 0.93 -79.14 -6.27
N ILE A 30 1.53 -79.37 -5.09
CA ILE A 30 1.98 -78.30 -4.19
C ILE A 30 3.08 -77.43 -4.84
N PRO A 31 4.18 -78.01 -5.40
CA PRO A 31 5.17 -77.25 -6.16
C PRO A 31 4.59 -76.50 -7.36
N PHE A 32 3.66 -77.11 -8.10
CA PHE A 32 3.02 -76.48 -9.26
C PHE A 32 2.21 -75.23 -8.87
N PHE A 33 1.36 -75.34 -7.84
CA PHE A 33 0.64 -74.17 -7.32
C PHE A 33 1.57 -73.12 -6.74
N THR A 34 2.67 -73.53 -6.10
CA THR A 34 3.69 -72.60 -5.57
C THR A 34 4.30 -71.75 -6.68
N ILE A 35 4.63 -72.34 -7.83
CA ILE A 35 5.15 -71.60 -9.01
C ILE A 35 4.10 -70.60 -9.52
N ILE A 36 2.83 -71.01 -9.62
CA ILE A 36 1.73 -70.12 -10.03
C ILE A 36 1.58 -68.95 -9.07
N THR A 37 1.59 -69.20 -7.75
CA THR A 37 1.53 -68.16 -6.72
C THR A 37 2.69 -67.19 -6.83
N ILE A 38 3.92 -67.67 -7.08
CA ILE A 38 5.09 -66.81 -7.30
C ILE A 38 4.90 -65.93 -8.53
N LEU A 39 4.40 -66.46 -9.65
CA LEU A 39 4.11 -65.68 -10.86
C LEU A 39 3.05 -64.58 -10.60
N TYR A 40 2.00 -64.90 -9.83
CA TYR A 40 1.01 -63.92 -9.39
C TYR A 40 1.63 -62.83 -8.52
N ILE A 41 2.48 -63.18 -7.54
CA ILE A 41 3.18 -62.23 -6.68
C ILE A 41 4.08 -61.30 -7.50
N ILE A 42 4.86 -61.84 -8.45
CA ILE A 42 5.71 -61.05 -9.34
C ILE A 42 4.87 -60.05 -10.15
N ARG A 43 3.73 -60.50 -10.69
CA ARG A 43 2.81 -59.63 -11.42
C ARG A 43 2.26 -58.52 -10.54
N THR A 44 1.85 -58.83 -9.31
CA THR A 44 1.36 -57.86 -8.33
C THR A 44 2.44 -56.84 -7.97
N ILE A 45 3.68 -57.27 -7.72
CA ILE A 45 4.81 -56.37 -7.44
C ILE A 45 5.04 -55.43 -8.63
N ASN A 46 4.98 -55.92 -9.86
CA ASN A 46 5.14 -55.09 -11.05
C ASN A 46 4.02 -54.05 -11.18
N LEU A 47 2.78 -54.38 -10.83
CA LEU A 47 1.66 -53.44 -10.79
C LEU A 47 1.83 -52.40 -9.69
N GLN A 48 2.21 -52.82 -8.48
CA GLN A 48 2.48 -51.92 -7.34
C GLN A 48 3.62 -50.94 -7.68
N LYS A 49 4.69 -51.40 -8.31
CA LYS A 49 5.79 -50.53 -8.78
C LYS A 49 5.30 -49.47 -9.76
N LYS A 50 4.47 -49.85 -10.75
CA LYS A 50 3.87 -48.88 -11.70
C LYS A 50 2.99 -47.86 -10.97
N GLN A 51 2.20 -48.30 -10.00
CA GLN A 51 1.32 -47.43 -9.22
C GLN A 51 2.12 -46.41 -8.39
N ILE A 52 3.22 -46.82 -7.76
CA ILE A 52 4.12 -45.90 -7.03
C ILE A 52 4.70 -44.84 -7.95
N ILE A 53 5.16 -45.24 -9.15
CA ILE A 53 5.71 -44.30 -10.14
C ILE A 53 4.64 -43.28 -10.56
N LEU A 54 3.42 -43.74 -10.86
CA LEU A 54 2.31 -42.84 -11.21
C LEU A 54 1.96 -41.88 -10.07
N GLN A 55 1.91 -42.37 -8.83
CA GLN A 55 1.66 -41.55 -7.64
C GLN A 55 2.76 -40.50 -7.43
N GLN A 56 4.03 -40.85 -7.65
CA GLN A 56 5.14 -39.89 -7.55
C GLN A 56 5.01 -38.79 -8.60
N THR A 57 4.64 -39.14 -9.84
CA THR A 57 4.40 -38.17 -10.90
C THR A 57 3.21 -37.25 -10.57
N GLU A 58 2.10 -37.81 -10.09
CA GLU A 58 0.91 -37.04 -9.70
C GLU A 58 1.21 -36.06 -8.55
N VAL A 59 1.94 -36.50 -7.52
CA VAL A 59 2.39 -35.62 -6.43
C VAL A 59 3.30 -34.50 -6.95
N THR A 60 4.13 -34.78 -7.95
CA THR A 60 5.01 -33.76 -8.54
C THR A 60 4.20 -32.72 -9.31
N LEU A 61 3.27 -33.14 -10.17
CA LEU A 61 2.37 -32.25 -10.90
C LEU A 61 1.49 -31.42 -9.96
N LEU A 62 0.94 -32.04 -8.91
CA LEU A 62 0.15 -31.32 -7.90
C LEU A 62 0.96 -30.24 -7.18
N ARG A 63 2.25 -30.48 -6.90
CA ARG A 63 3.12 -29.45 -6.31
C ARG A 63 3.32 -28.28 -7.25
N GLU A 64 3.54 -28.54 -8.55
CA GLU A 64 3.68 -27.51 -9.58
C GLU A 64 2.40 -26.68 -9.73
N GLU A 65 1.23 -27.33 -9.72
CA GLU A 65 -0.07 -26.65 -9.76
C GLU A 65 -0.30 -25.80 -8.50
N ILE A 66 0.05 -26.29 -7.32
CA ILE A 66 -0.08 -25.54 -6.06
C ILE A 66 0.81 -24.29 -6.08
N GLU A 67 2.07 -24.40 -6.52
CA GLU A 67 2.96 -23.23 -6.61
C GLU A 67 2.47 -22.22 -7.67
N SER A 68 1.93 -22.70 -8.79
CA SER A 68 1.31 -21.85 -9.81
C SER A 68 0.07 -21.13 -9.26
N ALA A 69 -0.82 -21.86 -8.57
CA ALA A 69 -2.01 -21.31 -7.95
C ALA A 69 -1.66 -20.29 -6.84
N LYS A 70 -0.62 -20.57 -6.04
CA LYS A 70 -0.12 -19.64 -5.03
C LYS A 70 0.39 -18.34 -5.65
N THR A 71 1.12 -18.42 -6.76
CA THR A 71 1.60 -17.25 -7.50
C THR A 71 0.42 -16.44 -8.04
N ALA A 72 -0.54 -17.10 -8.68
CA ALA A 72 -1.76 -16.44 -9.18
C ALA A 72 -2.59 -15.79 -8.05
N LEU A 73 -2.70 -16.43 -6.89
CA LEU A 73 -3.37 -15.87 -5.71
C LEU A 73 -2.61 -14.65 -5.14
N GLN A 74 -1.28 -14.66 -5.17
CA GLN A 74 -0.48 -13.51 -4.75
C GLN A 74 -0.69 -12.31 -5.68
N GLU A 75 -0.67 -12.54 -7.00
CA GLU A 75 -0.97 -11.52 -8.01
C GLU A 75 -2.39 -10.99 -7.87
N GLN A 76 -3.38 -11.88 -7.73
CA GLN A 76 -4.77 -11.50 -7.50
C GLN A 76 -4.93 -10.69 -6.20
N SER A 77 -4.22 -11.05 -5.14
CA SER A 77 -4.22 -10.31 -3.88
C SER A 77 -3.69 -8.89 -4.07
N LYS A 78 -2.58 -8.73 -4.82
CA LYS A 78 -2.03 -7.42 -5.18
C LYS A 78 -3.04 -6.60 -5.98
N THR A 79 -3.61 -7.16 -7.05
CA THR A 79 -4.64 -6.50 -7.88
C THR A 79 -5.85 -6.07 -7.06
N THR A 80 -6.35 -6.94 -6.18
CA THR A 80 -7.48 -6.62 -5.30
C THR A 80 -7.17 -5.46 -4.37
N ARG A 81 -5.95 -5.40 -3.83
CA ARG A 81 -5.51 -4.30 -2.97
C ARG A 81 -5.40 -2.98 -3.74
N MET A 82 -4.87 -3.02 -4.96
CA MET A 82 -4.80 -1.84 -5.83
C MET A 82 -6.19 -1.33 -6.22
N GLN A 83 -7.11 -2.21 -6.61
CA GLN A 83 -8.50 -1.82 -6.91
C GLN A 83 -9.19 -1.16 -5.70
N ARG A 84 -8.98 -1.68 -4.48
CA ARG A 84 -9.49 -1.05 -3.25
C ARG A 84 -8.91 0.34 -3.03
N PHE A 85 -7.60 0.49 -3.26
CA PHE A 85 -6.95 1.78 -3.21
C PHE A 85 -7.58 2.75 -4.22
N GLU A 86 -7.66 2.39 -5.50
CA GLU A 86 -8.19 3.24 -6.57
C GLU A 86 -9.63 3.67 -6.27
N SER A 87 -10.48 2.73 -5.86
CA SER A 87 -11.87 3.02 -5.48
C SER A 87 -11.95 4.00 -4.32
N THR A 88 -11.09 3.84 -3.30
CA THR A 88 -11.05 4.75 -2.15
C THR A 88 -10.51 6.12 -2.56
N PHE A 89 -9.45 6.15 -3.36
CA PHE A 89 -8.82 7.36 -3.88
C PHE A 89 -9.79 8.21 -4.69
N PHE A 90 -10.47 7.62 -5.67
CA PHE A 90 -11.42 8.39 -6.48
C PHE A 90 -12.63 8.86 -5.67
N THR A 91 -13.06 8.09 -4.66
CA THR A 91 -14.10 8.51 -3.72
C THR A 91 -13.66 9.75 -2.91
N LEU A 92 -12.44 9.73 -2.36
CA LEU A 92 -11.88 10.88 -1.64
C LEU A 92 -11.65 12.10 -2.55
N ILE A 93 -11.28 11.90 -3.81
CA ILE A 93 -11.20 12.96 -4.81
C ILE A 93 -12.58 13.59 -5.06
N GLU A 94 -13.64 12.79 -5.16
CA GLU A 94 -15.00 13.31 -5.33
C GLU A 94 -15.46 14.10 -4.11
N GLU A 95 -15.17 13.60 -2.90
CA GLU A 95 -15.39 14.30 -1.63
C GLU A 95 -14.66 15.65 -1.63
N LEU A 96 -13.37 15.64 -1.96
CA LEU A 96 -12.52 16.83 -2.04
C LEU A 96 -13.07 17.87 -3.02
N LYS A 97 -13.51 17.44 -4.22
CA LYS A 97 -14.13 18.33 -5.21
C LYS A 97 -15.40 18.98 -4.66
N LYS A 98 -16.24 18.24 -3.94
CA LYS A 98 -17.44 18.79 -3.30
C LYS A 98 -17.07 19.81 -2.24
N THR A 99 -16.10 19.49 -1.37
CA THR A 99 -15.64 20.42 -0.33
C THR A 99 -15.09 21.70 -0.93
N ILE A 100 -14.24 21.60 -1.97
CA ILE A 100 -13.71 22.77 -2.68
C ILE A 100 -14.86 23.62 -3.24
N ASN A 101 -15.85 23.00 -3.90
CA ASN A 101 -16.97 23.72 -4.50
C ASN A 101 -17.87 24.42 -3.46
N ASN A 102 -17.92 23.88 -2.23
CA ASN A 102 -18.67 24.45 -1.12
C ASN A 102 -17.92 25.56 -0.38
N LEU A 103 -16.63 25.78 -0.66
CA LEU A 103 -15.90 26.91 -0.09
C LEU A 103 -16.53 28.21 -0.55
N GLU A 104 -16.81 29.10 0.39
CA GLU A 104 -17.29 30.45 0.12
C GLU A 104 -16.49 31.45 0.96
N ILE A 105 -16.04 32.54 0.34
CA ILE A 105 -15.38 33.62 1.06
C ILE A 105 -15.96 34.97 0.62
N ALA A 106 -16.30 35.78 1.61
CA ALA A 106 -16.70 37.16 1.38
C ALA A 106 -15.46 38.05 1.23
N ASN A 107 -15.41 38.82 0.16
CA ASN A 107 -14.40 39.84 -0.03
C ASN A 107 -15.06 41.15 -0.46
N LYS A 108 -15.09 42.13 0.45
CA LYS A 108 -15.80 43.40 0.30
C LYS A 108 -17.28 43.14 -0.01
N ALA A 109 -17.74 43.49 -1.21
CA ALA A 109 -19.13 43.35 -1.65
C ALA A 109 -19.36 42.11 -2.56
N ARG A 110 -18.40 41.19 -2.65
CA ARG A 110 -18.48 40.00 -3.52
C ARG A 110 -18.28 38.73 -2.73
N ILE A 111 -19.06 37.70 -3.07
CA ILE A 111 -18.88 36.33 -2.59
C ILE A 111 -18.16 35.55 -3.67
N TYR A 112 -17.04 34.93 -3.31
CA TYR A 112 -16.30 34.02 -4.18
C TYR A 112 -16.60 32.60 -3.74
N LYS A 113 -16.56 31.66 -4.70
CA LYS A 113 -16.82 30.24 -4.46
C LYS A 113 -15.74 29.36 -5.08
N GLY A 114 -15.61 28.13 -4.60
CA GLY A 114 -14.77 27.13 -5.23
C GLY A 114 -13.27 27.38 -5.04
N LYS A 115 -12.47 26.96 -6.03
CA LYS A 115 -11.01 27.18 -6.05
C LYS A 115 -10.61 28.65 -5.92
N LYS A 116 -11.46 29.59 -6.36
CA LYS A 116 -11.17 31.02 -6.26
C LYS A 116 -11.07 31.49 -4.81
N CYS A 117 -11.75 30.81 -3.88
CA CYS A 117 -11.61 31.06 -2.44
C CYS A 117 -10.17 30.79 -1.98
N LEU A 118 -9.59 29.66 -2.39
CA LEU A 118 -8.22 29.28 -2.03
C LEU A 118 -7.19 30.27 -2.56
N GLU A 119 -7.36 30.74 -3.80
CA GLU A 119 -6.50 31.79 -4.38
C GLU A 119 -6.55 33.09 -3.56
N ILE A 120 -7.75 33.53 -3.18
CA ILE A 120 -7.93 34.75 -2.37
C ILE A 120 -7.34 34.56 -0.96
N MET A 121 -7.49 33.38 -0.36
CA MET A 121 -6.89 33.08 0.95
C MET A 121 -5.36 33.08 0.88
N GLN A 122 -4.78 32.52 -0.19
CA GLN A 122 -3.33 32.56 -0.44
C GLN A 122 -2.84 34.00 -0.59
N GLU A 123 -3.52 34.81 -1.41
CA GLU A 123 -3.19 36.23 -1.63
C GLU A 123 -3.23 37.02 -0.31
N ARG A 124 -4.32 36.87 0.46
CA ARG A 124 -4.46 37.50 1.78
C ARG A 124 -3.37 37.10 2.76
N LEU A 125 -2.97 35.84 2.76
CA LEU A 125 -1.88 35.36 3.62
C LEU A 125 -0.56 36.02 3.21
N HIS A 126 -0.24 36.00 1.92
CA HIS A 126 0.99 36.56 1.38
C HIS A 126 1.10 38.07 1.64
N ASP A 127 0.08 38.85 1.27
CA ASP A 127 0.07 40.30 1.45
C ASP A 127 0.26 40.70 2.93
N LYS A 128 -0.36 39.94 3.83
CA LYS A 128 -0.27 40.18 5.27
C LYS A 128 1.10 39.85 5.82
N MET A 129 1.71 38.76 5.35
CA MET A 129 3.08 38.40 5.72
C MET A 129 4.07 39.45 5.22
N GLU A 130 3.95 39.89 3.97
CA GLU A 130 4.80 40.93 3.39
C GLU A 130 4.71 42.24 4.17
N ALA A 131 3.49 42.74 4.44
CA ALA A 131 3.29 43.95 5.24
C ALA A 131 3.85 43.82 6.67
N THR A 132 3.74 42.63 7.29
CA THR A 132 4.28 42.37 8.63
C THR A 132 5.80 42.34 8.63
N VAL A 133 6.41 41.77 7.59
CA VAL A 133 7.86 41.77 7.40
C VAL A 133 8.37 43.21 7.20
N GLU A 134 7.77 43.97 6.28
CA GLU A 134 8.18 45.35 5.98
C GLU A 134 8.08 46.28 7.20
N SER A 135 7.00 46.15 7.98
CA SER A 135 6.82 46.94 9.21
C SER A 135 7.89 46.63 10.27
N LYS A 136 8.23 45.34 10.46
CA LYS A 136 9.28 44.93 11.41
C LYS A 136 10.71 45.27 10.92
N LEU A 137 10.95 45.28 9.61
CA LEU A 137 12.24 45.67 9.02
C LEU A 137 12.53 47.17 9.11
N SER A 138 11.47 47.99 9.07
CA SER A 138 11.58 49.45 9.15
C SER A 138 11.99 49.92 10.56
N ASP A 139 11.78 49.09 11.58
CA ASP A 139 12.19 49.30 12.97
C ASP A 139 13.64 48.78 13.18
N LYS A 140 14.59 49.42 12.47
CA LYS A 140 15.98 48.96 12.24
C LYS A 140 16.79 48.54 13.48
N GLU A 141 16.51 49.07 14.67
CA GLU A 141 17.29 48.77 15.89
C GLU A 141 17.01 47.37 16.46
N SER A 142 15.81 46.82 16.26
CA SER A 142 15.46 45.47 16.73
C SER A 142 16.00 44.39 15.77
N PHE A 143 15.95 44.68 14.47
CA PHE A 143 16.33 43.77 13.39
C PHE A 143 17.82 43.44 13.36
N GLU A 144 18.70 44.43 13.58
CA GLU A 144 20.16 44.20 13.62
C GLU A 144 20.61 43.41 14.86
N LYS A 145 19.87 43.50 15.97
CA LYS A 145 20.15 42.74 17.18
C LYS A 145 19.76 41.26 17.05
N GLU A 146 18.69 40.97 16.30
CA GLU A 146 18.18 39.62 16.08
C GLU A 146 18.98 38.85 15.00
N LEU A 147 19.43 39.55 13.95
CA LEU A 147 20.29 38.99 12.89
C LEU A 147 21.74 38.70 13.33
N ASN A 148 22.27 39.45 14.30
CA ASN A 148 23.65 39.29 14.75
C ASN A 148 23.91 37.97 15.52
N ASN A 149 22.87 37.20 15.85
CA ASN A 149 22.99 35.82 16.28
C ASN A 149 22.85 34.86 15.08
N LYS A 150 23.99 34.55 14.47
CA LYS A 150 24.35 33.29 13.77
C LYS A 150 23.19 32.46 13.15
N PHE A 151 23.30 32.28 11.83
CA PHE A 151 22.73 31.23 10.95
C PHE A 151 21.32 31.43 10.35
N LYS A 152 21.20 31.02 9.07
CA LYS A 152 20.00 30.83 8.24
C LYS A 152 18.72 30.45 9.02
N ASN A 153 18.86 29.66 10.07
CA ASN A 153 17.75 29.19 10.90
C ASN A 153 17.08 30.32 11.71
N SER A 154 17.79 31.35 12.16
CA SER A 154 17.16 32.47 12.89
C SER A 154 16.22 33.28 12.00
N THR A 155 16.61 33.53 10.73
CA THR A 155 15.75 34.18 9.73
C THR A 155 14.52 33.33 9.41
N ILE A 156 14.68 32.01 9.33
CA ILE A 156 13.58 31.08 9.05
C ILE A 156 12.62 30.98 10.23
N LEU A 157 13.12 30.97 11.47
CA LEU A 157 12.30 31.00 12.68
C LEU A 157 11.50 32.30 12.79
N PHE A 158 12.13 33.45 12.50
CA PHE A 158 11.43 34.75 12.46
C PHE A 158 10.33 34.78 11.40
N TYR A 159 10.63 34.30 10.19
CA TYR A 159 9.64 34.21 9.12
C TYR A 159 8.53 33.22 9.47
N GLY A 160 8.86 32.10 10.11
CA GLY A 160 7.91 31.13 10.66
C GLY A 160 6.95 31.72 11.68
N ASP A 161 7.43 32.52 12.64
CA ASP A 161 6.59 33.26 13.61
C ASP A 161 5.59 34.20 12.92
N ILE A 162 6.04 34.93 11.90
CA ILE A 162 5.17 35.81 11.10
C ILE A 162 4.14 34.98 10.35
N ALA A 163 4.57 33.90 9.69
CA ALA A 163 3.69 33.01 8.95
C ALA A 163 2.63 32.39 9.85
N GLU A 164 3.00 31.91 11.04
CA GLU A 164 2.10 31.36 12.05
C GLU A 164 1.00 32.35 12.42
N LYS A 165 1.38 33.57 12.80
CA LYS A 165 0.43 34.63 13.16
C LYS A 165 -0.50 34.99 12.01
N CYS A 166 0.05 35.21 10.82
CA CYS A 166 -0.75 35.57 9.65
C CYS A 166 -1.72 34.43 9.25
N TYR A 167 -1.28 33.19 9.36
CA TYR A 167 -2.07 32.01 9.04
C TYR A 167 -3.20 31.78 10.05
N LEU A 168 -2.96 32.01 11.34
CA LEU A 168 -3.99 31.94 12.39
C LEU A 168 -5.09 32.98 12.20
N GLU A 169 -4.75 34.15 11.67
CA GLU A 169 -5.71 35.24 11.43
C GLU A 169 -6.43 35.14 10.07
N LEU A 170 -6.23 34.06 9.29
CA LEU A 170 -7.03 33.80 8.11
C LEU A 170 -8.48 33.48 8.50
N ASP A 171 -9.42 34.01 7.71
CA ASP A 171 -10.84 33.68 7.80
C ASP A 171 -11.06 32.25 7.30
N LYS A 172 -11.01 31.29 8.23
CA LYS A 172 -11.14 29.85 7.99
C LYS A 172 -12.56 29.42 8.32
N THR A 173 -13.31 28.96 7.32
CA THR A 173 -14.63 28.35 7.53
C THR A 173 -14.49 26.88 7.91
N ASP A 174 -15.58 26.25 8.35
CA ASP A 174 -15.61 24.81 8.61
C ASP A 174 -15.28 24.01 7.32
N GLU A 175 -15.74 24.49 6.16
CA GLU A 175 -15.42 23.92 4.85
C GLU A 175 -13.93 23.96 4.53
N TYR A 176 -13.20 24.97 5.00
CA TYR A 176 -11.75 25.02 4.84
C TYR A 176 -11.06 23.92 5.66
N SER A 177 -11.55 23.66 6.88
CA SER A 177 -11.03 22.57 7.72
C SER A 177 -11.32 21.21 7.08
N TYR A 178 -12.53 21.02 6.53
CA TYR A 178 -12.86 19.80 5.78
C TYR A 178 -11.99 19.64 4.53
N PHE A 179 -11.65 20.75 3.85
CA PHE A 179 -10.76 20.72 2.70
C PHE A 179 -9.37 20.20 3.11
N LEU A 180 -8.79 20.75 4.17
CA LEU A 180 -7.48 20.33 4.67
C LEU A 180 -7.47 18.84 5.04
N ASN A 181 -8.48 18.39 5.79
CA ASN A 181 -8.61 16.97 6.16
C ASN A 181 -8.76 16.09 4.91
N ASN A 182 -9.54 16.48 3.90
CA ASN A 182 -9.69 15.67 2.69
C ASN A 182 -8.39 15.56 1.89
N VAL A 183 -7.59 16.63 1.83
CA VAL A 183 -6.24 16.57 1.22
C VAL A 183 -5.34 15.63 2.02
N GLN A 184 -5.30 15.77 3.36
CA GLN A 184 -4.53 14.92 4.25
C GLN A 184 -4.90 13.44 4.09
N GLN A 185 -6.19 13.10 4.17
CA GLN A 185 -6.65 11.71 4.03
C GLN A 185 -6.27 11.12 2.67
N THR A 186 -6.35 11.92 1.60
CA THR A 186 -5.98 11.47 0.27
C THR A 186 -4.47 11.20 0.18
N LEU A 187 -3.63 12.07 0.76
CA LEU A 187 -2.18 11.82 0.84
C LEU A 187 -1.84 10.60 1.71
N MET A 188 -2.53 10.43 2.84
CA MET A 188 -2.36 9.28 3.74
C MET A 188 -2.61 7.96 3.03
N ILE A 189 -3.67 7.86 2.22
CA ILE A 189 -3.93 6.61 1.49
C ILE A 189 -2.91 6.38 0.38
N ILE A 190 -2.39 7.43 -0.28
CA ILE A 190 -1.32 7.28 -1.27
C ILE A 190 -0.07 6.72 -0.58
N ALA A 191 0.39 7.36 0.50
CA ALA A 191 1.55 6.90 1.28
C ALA A 191 1.37 5.46 1.78
N LYS A 192 0.20 5.15 2.36
CA LYS A 192 -0.11 3.80 2.86
C LYS A 192 -0.01 2.72 1.78
N TYR A 193 -0.37 3.03 0.53
CA TYR A 193 -0.37 2.07 -0.58
C TYR A 193 0.84 2.19 -1.50
N LYS A 194 1.73 3.17 -1.28
CA LYS A 194 2.94 3.41 -2.08
C LYS A 194 3.76 2.14 -2.33
N GLY A 195 3.95 1.30 -1.31
CA GLY A 195 4.69 0.03 -1.44
C GLY A 195 4.06 -1.02 -2.36
N LEU A 196 2.80 -0.84 -2.78
CA LEU A 196 2.11 -1.70 -3.74
C LEU A 196 2.12 -1.13 -5.17
N MET A 197 2.42 0.16 -5.31
CA MET A 197 2.42 0.90 -6.56
C MET A 197 3.74 0.76 -7.31
N GLU A 198 3.68 0.87 -8.63
CA GLU A 198 4.83 1.20 -9.45
C GLU A 198 5.20 2.69 -9.29
N PRO A 199 6.48 3.08 -9.49
CA PRO A 199 6.90 4.48 -9.28
C PRO A 199 6.12 5.52 -10.11
N TRP A 200 5.66 5.14 -11.31
CA TRP A 200 4.85 6.04 -12.14
C TRP A 200 3.41 6.18 -11.63
N GLU A 201 2.85 5.16 -10.98
CA GLU A 201 1.51 5.19 -10.39
C GLU A 201 1.49 6.15 -9.19
N GLU A 202 2.47 6.03 -8.29
CA GLU A 202 2.62 6.95 -7.15
C GLU A 202 2.65 8.41 -7.63
N LYS A 203 3.50 8.69 -8.62
CA LYS A 203 3.62 10.02 -9.22
C LYS A 203 2.30 10.47 -9.83
N PHE A 204 1.63 9.59 -10.58
CA PHE A 204 0.34 9.90 -11.20
C PHE A 204 -0.73 10.29 -10.18
N TYR A 205 -0.94 9.50 -9.12
CA TYR A 205 -1.98 9.80 -8.13
C TYR A 205 -1.67 11.07 -7.32
N THR A 206 -0.39 11.29 -7.02
CA THR A 206 0.08 12.51 -6.33
C THR A 206 -0.14 13.76 -7.18
N GLU A 207 0.28 13.73 -8.46
CA GLU A 207 0.05 14.82 -9.41
C GLU A 207 -1.43 15.07 -9.63
N TYR A 208 -2.23 14.00 -9.74
CA TYR A 208 -3.67 14.11 -9.92
C TYR A 208 -4.33 14.85 -8.74
N LEU A 209 -3.99 14.48 -7.50
CA LEU A 209 -4.46 15.18 -6.30
C LEU A 209 -4.07 16.66 -6.34
N ILE A 210 -2.80 16.96 -6.61
CA ILE A 210 -2.29 18.33 -6.66
C ILE A 210 -3.03 19.16 -7.73
N GLN A 211 -3.34 18.59 -8.88
CA GLN A 211 -4.14 19.27 -9.91
C GLN A 211 -5.59 19.52 -9.46
N GLN A 212 -6.19 18.58 -8.72
CA GLN A 212 -7.54 18.78 -8.17
C GLN A 212 -7.57 19.89 -7.11
N VAL A 213 -6.56 19.95 -6.25
CA VAL A 213 -6.41 20.99 -5.21
C VAL A 213 -6.04 22.35 -5.82
N GLY A 214 -5.10 22.37 -6.76
CA GLY A 214 -4.48 23.55 -7.32
C GLY A 214 -3.36 24.13 -6.44
N ASN A 215 -2.49 24.95 -7.04
CA ASN A 215 -1.30 25.49 -6.37
C ASN A 215 -1.63 26.28 -5.10
N ALA A 216 -2.68 27.12 -5.13
CA ALA A 216 -3.10 27.91 -3.98
C ALA A 216 -3.55 27.01 -2.81
N GLY A 217 -4.31 25.96 -3.10
CA GLY A 217 -4.75 25.01 -2.08
C GLY A 217 -3.58 24.22 -1.50
N MET A 218 -2.64 23.77 -2.34
CA MET A 218 -1.45 23.05 -1.87
C MET A 218 -0.54 23.95 -1.03
N TYR A 219 -0.38 25.21 -1.42
CA TYR A 219 0.37 26.20 -0.64
C TYR A 219 -0.21 26.38 0.77
N LEU A 220 -1.52 26.57 0.85
CA LEU A 220 -2.24 26.70 2.12
C LEU A 220 -2.18 25.43 2.98
N PHE A 221 -2.27 24.26 2.34
CA PHE A 221 -2.14 22.96 2.99
C PHE A 221 -0.72 22.72 3.54
N THR A 222 0.31 23.07 2.77
CA THR A 222 1.70 22.98 3.22
C THR A 222 1.93 23.88 4.42
N TYR A 223 1.41 25.11 4.42
CA TYR A 223 1.45 25.99 5.58
C TYR A 223 0.78 25.37 6.82
N ASN A 224 -0.41 24.79 6.66
CA ASN A 224 -1.08 24.08 7.76
C ASN A 224 -0.17 23.00 8.38
N THR A 225 0.54 22.26 7.51
CA THR A 225 1.35 21.11 7.92
C THR A 225 2.67 21.53 8.59
N ILE A 226 3.43 22.44 7.97
CA ILE A 226 4.75 22.87 8.49
C ILE A 226 4.63 23.69 9.78
N LEU A 227 3.53 24.42 9.95
CA LEU A 227 3.21 25.14 11.18
C LEU A 227 2.60 24.21 12.24
N ARG A 228 2.69 22.89 12.04
CA ARG A 228 2.31 21.83 13.00
C ARG A 228 0.88 21.93 13.54
N PHE A 229 -0.02 22.58 12.81
CA PHE A 229 -1.46 22.48 13.10
C PHE A 229 -1.98 21.06 12.83
N ASP A 230 -1.25 20.29 12.01
CA ASP A 230 -1.47 18.89 11.76
C ASP A 230 -0.12 18.14 11.67
N SER A 231 0.43 17.80 12.84
CA SER A 231 1.77 17.20 12.98
C SER A 231 1.94 15.88 12.23
N ASP A 232 0.84 15.17 11.99
CA ASP A 232 0.86 13.81 11.46
C ASP A 232 1.09 13.79 9.95
N CYS A 233 0.96 14.94 9.27
CA CYS A 233 1.12 15.02 7.82
C CYS A 233 2.54 15.37 7.35
N LEU A 234 3.41 15.88 8.23
CA LEU A 234 4.79 16.23 7.87
C LEU A 234 5.62 15.02 7.35
N PRO A 235 5.56 13.83 7.98
CA PRO A 235 6.23 12.65 7.46
C PRO A 235 5.73 12.25 6.07
N ILE A 236 4.44 12.45 5.80
CA ILE A 236 3.80 12.09 4.52
C ILE A 236 4.25 13.04 3.40
N ILE A 237 4.31 14.35 3.68
CA ILE A 237 4.86 15.35 2.74
C ILE A 237 6.29 14.98 2.34
N ARG A 238 7.10 14.52 3.30
CA ARG A 238 8.47 14.06 3.08
C ARG A 238 8.50 12.75 2.28
N GLU A 239 7.70 11.76 2.67
CA GLU A 239 7.66 10.45 2.02
C GLU A 239 7.23 10.52 0.55
N LEU A 240 6.27 11.38 0.23
CA LEU A 240 5.73 11.57 -1.12
C LEU A 240 6.44 12.68 -1.91
N ASN A 241 7.51 13.27 -1.36
CA ASN A 241 8.25 14.38 -1.98
C ASN A 241 7.33 15.50 -2.50
N ILE A 242 6.31 15.89 -1.72
CA ILE A 242 5.28 16.84 -2.19
C ILE A 242 5.90 18.19 -2.60
N LEU A 243 7.02 18.57 -2.00
CA LEU A 243 7.73 19.81 -2.34
C LEU A 243 8.33 19.84 -3.75
N GLU A 244 8.54 18.69 -4.40
CA GLU A 244 8.98 18.65 -5.81
C GLU A 244 7.92 19.24 -6.75
N PHE A 245 6.65 19.16 -6.35
CA PHE A 245 5.52 19.68 -7.11
C PHE A 245 5.24 21.16 -6.80
N SER A 246 5.73 21.67 -5.67
CA SER A 246 5.72 23.09 -5.32
C SER A 246 7.09 23.72 -5.59
N ASN A 247 7.38 24.07 -6.85
CA ASN A 247 8.63 24.75 -7.18
C ASN A 247 8.67 26.19 -6.62
N ARG A 248 9.87 26.80 -6.58
CA ARG A 248 10.08 28.20 -6.10
C ARG A 248 9.33 29.27 -6.90
N TYR A 249 8.78 28.92 -8.07
CA TYR A 249 7.97 29.79 -8.92
C TYR A 249 6.46 29.60 -8.72
N SER A 250 6.07 28.55 -7.98
CA SER A 250 4.69 28.21 -7.65
C SER A 250 4.28 28.72 -6.28
N THR A 251 5.25 29.11 -5.46
CA THR A 251 5.02 29.85 -4.21
C THR A 251 4.97 31.36 -4.49
N PRO A 252 4.12 32.13 -3.78
CA PRO A 252 4.09 33.58 -3.90
C PRO A 252 5.44 34.26 -3.58
N SER A 253 6.17 33.76 -2.57
CA SER A 253 7.50 34.25 -2.21
C SER A 253 8.58 33.16 -2.31
N PRO A 254 9.83 33.51 -2.68
CA PRO A 254 11.00 32.65 -2.47
C PRO A 254 11.21 32.25 -1.00
N SER A 255 10.84 33.13 -0.06
CA SER A 255 10.97 32.89 1.39
C SER A 255 10.02 31.81 1.89
N ASP A 256 8.82 31.70 1.30
CA ASP A 256 7.88 30.61 1.59
C ASP A 256 8.50 29.26 1.25
N TYR A 257 9.08 29.13 0.05
CA TYR A 257 9.73 27.89 -0.37
C TYR A 257 10.93 27.54 0.51
N ASP A 258 11.75 28.53 0.88
CA ASP A 258 12.90 28.30 1.75
C ASP A 258 12.46 27.85 3.17
N LEU A 259 11.36 28.41 3.69
CA LEU A 259 10.72 27.93 4.93
C LEU A 259 10.23 26.50 4.77
N PHE A 260 9.43 26.21 3.73
CA PHE A 260 8.85 24.88 3.48
C PHE A 260 9.93 23.83 3.40
N LYS A 261 10.95 24.08 2.58
CA LYS A 261 12.08 23.20 2.38
C LYS A 261 12.84 22.95 3.68
N THR A 262 13.13 24.00 4.44
CA THR A 262 13.89 23.87 5.68
C THR A 262 13.12 23.10 6.74
N VAL A 263 11.82 23.33 6.92
CA VAL A 263 11.01 22.57 7.88
C VAL A 263 10.88 21.10 7.47
N VAL A 264 10.64 20.82 6.18
CA VAL A 264 10.45 19.45 5.69
C VAL A 264 11.77 18.66 5.69
N GLU A 265 12.88 19.25 5.28
CA GLU A 265 14.18 18.56 5.17
C GLU A 265 14.96 18.54 6.49
N GLU A 266 14.97 19.63 7.25
CA GLU A 266 15.76 19.79 8.48
C GLU A 266 14.95 19.51 9.77
N ASP A 267 13.66 19.18 9.65
CA ASP A 267 12.74 18.92 10.76
C ASP A 267 12.64 20.07 11.78
N LEU A 268 12.91 21.30 11.32
CA LEU A 268 12.97 22.49 12.15
C LEU A 268 11.57 22.84 12.70
N ASP A 269 11.45 22.94 14.02
CA ASP A 269 10.23 23.46 14.65
C ASP A 269 10.22 24.99 14.57
N VAL A 270 9.34 25.50 13.72
CA VAL A 270 9.17 26.94 13.48
C VAL A 270 7.99 27.54 14.24
N THR A 271 7.26 26.71 15.00
CA THR A 271 6.13 27.19 15.80
C THR A 271 6.62 27.84 17.08
N THR A 272 6.07 29.00 17.39
CA THR A 272 6.21 29.57 18.73
C THR A 272 5.29 28.81 19.65
N LYS A 273 5.80 27.72 20.27
CA LYS A 273 5.08 27.04 21.35
C LYS A 273 4.47 28.09 22.27
N PHE A 274 3.15 28.06 22.42
CA PHE A 274 2.37 28.86 23.36
C PHE A 274 3.09 28.97 24.71
N ASN A 275 3.92 30.00 24.87
CA ASN A 275 4.41 30.48 26.15
C ASN A 275 3.58 31.72 26.47
N PHE A 276 2.31 31.50 26.82
CA PHE A 276 1.67 32.44 27.72
C PHE A 276 2.32 32.23 29.09
N SER A 277 3.22 33.14 29.46
CA SER A 277 3.55 33.47 30.84
C SER A 277 2.99 34.85 31.15
#